data_AF-A0A838UMK9-F1
#
_entry.id   AF-A0A838UMK9-F1
#
_cell.length_a   1.000
_cell.length_b   1.000
_cell.length_c   1.000
_cell.angle_alpha   90.00
_cell.angle_beta   90.00
_cell.angle_gamma   90.00
#
_symmetry.space_group_name_H-M   'P 1'
#
loop_
_entity.id
_entity.type
_entity.pdbx_description
1 polymer ?
#
loop_
_entity_poly.entity_id
_entity_poly.type
_entity_poly.pdbx_seq_one_letter_code
_entity_poly.pdbx_strand_id
1 'polypeptide(L)' 'MDRVVEIRARSQPAAFIALTGAVLALFLSASASAQPAHDPGSVCYTQSGWCFAQPPGPPGSPCACPSPGGLISGVRG' A
#
# COMPACT_ATOMS: atom_id res chain seq x y z
N MET A 1 -7.87 -38.41 48.04
CA MET A 1 -8.14 -38.86 46.67
C MET A 1 -8.75 -37.68 45.89
N ASP A 2 -8.18 -36.48 46.01
CA ASP A 2 -7.11 -35.97 45.14
C ASP A 2 -7.55 -35.84 43.67
N ARG A 3 -8.56 -35.01 43.41
CA ARG A 3 -8.67 -34.34 42.12
C ARG A 3 -7.70 -33.18 42.12
N VAL A 4 -6.45 -33.51 41.79
CA VAL A 4 -5.47 -32.58 41.25
C VAL A 4 -6.09 -32.02 39.96
N VAL A 5 -6.88 -30.95 40.11
CA VAL A 5 -7.28 -30.08 39.01
C VAL A 5 -6.00 -29.36 38.61
N GLU A 6 -5.22 -30.02 37.76
CA GLU A 6 -4.08 -29.41 37.10
C GLU A 6 -4.66 -28.32 36.18
N ILE A 7 -4.71 -27.11 36.71
CA ILE A 7 -4.98 -25.88 35.97
C ILE A 7 -3.78 -25.70 35.03
N ARG A 8 -3.71 -26.50 33.96
CA ARG A 8 -2.95 -26.12 32.76
C ARG A 8 -3.73 -24.98 32.14
N ALA A 9 -3.50 -23.80 32.70
CA ALA A 9 -3.47 -22.57 31.94
C ALA A 9 -2.55 -22.83 30.75
N ARG A 10 -3.12 -23.33 29.65
CA ARG A 10 -2.52 -23.22 28.32
C ARG A 10 -2.54 -21.74 28.03
N SER A 11 -1.52 -21.02 28.52
CA SER A 11 -1.09 -19.78 27.93
C SER A 11 -0.80 -20.11 26.46
N GLN A 12 -1.74 -19.79 25.58
CA GLN A 12 -1.58 -19.91 24.14
C GLN A 12 -1.25 -18.51 23.58
N PRO A 13 -0.03 -17.98 23.79
CA PRO A 13 0.37 -16.71 23.17
C PRO A 13 0.47 -16.83 21.64
N ALA A 14 0.58 -18.06 21.12
CA ALA A 14 0.73 -18.32 19.69
C ALA A 14 -0.49 -17.87 18.86
N ALA A 15 -1.71 -17.97 19.41
CA ALA A 15 -2.92 -17.60 18.67
C ALA A 15 -3.02 -16.08 18.46
N PHE A 16 -2.59 -15.28 19.44
CA PHE A 16 -2.61 -13.81 19.34
C PHE A 16 -1.59 -13.28 18.35
N ILE A 17 -0.38 -13.86 18.29
CA ILE A 17 0.70 -13.43 17.38
C ILE A 17 0.33 -13.71 15.92
N ALA A 18 -0.28 -14.85 15.63
CA ALA A 18 -0.68 -15.21 14.26
C ALA A 18 -1.75 -14.26 13.70
N LEU A 19 -2.72 -13.84 14.54
CA LEU A 19 -3.77 -12.90 14.16
C LEU A 19 -3.22 -11.49 13.88
N THR A 20 -2.28 -11.01 14.70
CA THR A 20 -1.67 -9.68 14.47
C THR A 20 -0.79 -9.65 13.22
N GLY A 21 -0.05 -10.72 12.94
CA GLY A 21 0.77 -10.83 11.73
C GLY A 21 -0.04 -10.80 10.43
N ALA A 22 -1.20 -11.48 10.40
CA ALA A 22 -2.07 -11.51 9.23
C ALA A 22 -2.70 -10.14 8.91
N VAL A 23 -3.09 -9.39 9.95
CA VAL A 23 -3.64 -8.03 9.80
C VAL A 23 -2.58 -7.07 9.24
N LEU A 24 -1.34 -7.13 9.75
CA LEU A 24 -0.26 -6.28 9.27
C LEU A 24 0.09 -6.54 7.79
N ALA A 25 0.04 -7.80 7.35
CA ALA A 25 0.28 -8.17 5.95
C ALA A 25 -0.78 -7.62 4.98
N LEU A 26 -2.05 -7.52 5.42
CA LEU A 26 -3.12 -6.93 4.62
C LEU A 26 -2.93 -5.41 4.44
N PHE A 27 -2.44 -4.70 5.46
CA PHE A 27 -2.18 -3.26 5.38
C PHE A 27 -0.93 -2.89 4.55
N LEU A 28 0.02 -3.82 4.37
CA LEU A 28 1.24 -3.60 3.57
C LEU A 28 1.05 -3.78 2.06
N SER A 29 -0.15 -4.11 1.60
CA SER A 29 -0.48 -4.20 0.17
C SER A 29 -0.60 -2.80 -0.44
N ALA A 30 0.50 -2.05 -0.48
CA ALA A 30 0.61 -0.84 -1.26
C ALA A 30 0.55 -1.23 -2.75
N SER A 31 -0.52 -0.82 -3.41
CA SER A 31 -0.80 -1.10 -4.81
C SER A 31 0.23 -0.42 -5.72
N ALA A 32 1.37 -1.05 -5.95
CA ALA A 32 2.23 -0.72 -7.08
C ALA A 32 1.53 -1.22 -8.35
N SER A 33 0.68 -0.38 -8.94
CA SER A 33 0.06 -0.66 -10.22
C SER A 33 1.12 -0.67 -11.32
N ALA A 34 1.28 -1.80 -12.00
CA ALA A 34 2.12 -1.90 -13.18
C ALA A 34 1.65 -0.90 -14.25
N GLN A 35 2.59 -0.15 -14.81
CA GLN A 35 2.32 0.83 -15.84
C GLN A 35 2.24 0.15 -17.21
N PRO A 36 1.18 0.39 -18.01
CA PRO A 36 1.18 0.06 -19.43
C PRO A 36 2.37 0.74 -20.13
N ALA A 37 2.77 0.22 -21.29
CA ALA A 37 3.75 0.92 -22.13
C ALA A 37 3.21 2.32 -22.47
N HIS A 38 4.07 3.33 -22.35
CA HIS A 38 3.70 4.72 -22.48
C HIS A 38 4.90 5.53 -22.98
N ASP A 39 4.61 6.64 -23.66
CA ASP A 39 5.67 7.52 -24.15
C ASP A 39 6.26 8.35 -23.01
N PRO A 40 7.56 8.73 -23.06
CA PRO A 40 8.13 9.66 -22.09
C PRO A 40 7.32 10.96 -22.02
N GLY A 41 7.04 11.42 -20.82
CA GLY A 41 6.26 12.62 -20.58
C GLY A 41 4.75 12.41 -20.56
N SER A 42 4.27 11.18 -20.76
CA SER A 42 2.83 10.86 -20.71
C SER A 42 2.35 10.41 -19.34
N VAL A 43 3.26 10.10 -18.40
CA VAL A 43 2.90 9.66 -17.05
C VAL A 43 3.38 10.65 -16.00
N CYS A 44 2.45 11.05 -15.12
CA CYS A 44 2.71 11.84 -13.94
C CYS A 44 2.95 10.93 -12.73
N TYR A 45 4.17 10.93 -12.20
CA TYR A 45 4.54 10.20 -10.98
C TYR A 45 4.31 11.07 -9.75
N THR A 46 3.65 10.51 -8.74
CA THR A 46 3.38 11.13 -7.43
C THR A 46 3.94 10.25 -6.32
N GLN A 47 3.90 10.73 -5.07
CA GLN A 47 4.37 9.95 -3.92
C GLN A 47 3.56 8.67 -3.66
N SER A 48 2.31 8.64 -4.10
CA SER A 48 1.34 7.57 -3.83
C SER A 48 1.03 6.68 -5.04
N GLY A 49 1.64 6.94 -6.20
CA GLY A 49 1.36 6.22 -7.44
C GLY A 49 1.57 7.07 -8.68
N TRP A 50 0.82 6.79 -9.73
CA TRP A 50 0.93 7.49 -11.01
C TRP A 50 -0.43 7.65 -11.70
N CYS A 51 -0.52 8.60 -12.62
CA CYS A 51 -1.65 8.77 -13.52
C CYS A 51 -1.15 9.22 -14.91
N PHE A 52 -1.96 9.04 -15.95
CA PHE A 52 -1.64 9.64 -17.24
C PHE A 52 -1.77 11.17 -17.17
N ALA A 53 -0.71 11.86 -17.59
CA ALA A 53 -0.71 13.32 -17.67
C ALA A 53 -1.57 13.77 -18.86
N GLN A 54 -2.54 14.64 -18.61
CA GLN A 54 -3.42 15.19 -19.64
C GLN A 54 -3.31 16.73 -19.64
N PRO A 55 -2.71 17.36 -20.68
CA PRO A 55 -1.99 16.73 -21.77
C PRO A 55 -0.60 16.17 -21.35
N PRO A 56 -0.03 15.25 -22.14
CA PRO A 56 1.39 14.91 -22.05
C PRO A 56 2.26 16.15 -22.17
N GLY A 57 3.47 16.10 -21.63
CA GLY A 57 4.41 17.22 -21.67
C GLY A 57 5.84 16.75 -21.59
N PRO A 58 6.82 17.67 -21.55
CA PRO A 58 8.22 17.29 -21.45
C PRO A 58 8.48 16.42 -20.20
N PRO A 59 9.29 15.35 -20.30
CA PRO A 59 9.76 14.62 -19.12
C PRO A 59 10.44 15.55 -18.12
N GLY A 60 10.26 15.28 -16.82
CA GLY A 60 10.77 16.11 -15.73
C GLY A 60 9.94 17.37 -15.43
N SER A 61 8.93 17.69 -16.23
CA SER A 61 8.07 18.85 -15.98
C SER A 61 7.03 18.57 -14.87
N PRO A 62 6.59 19.61 -14.13
CA PRO A 62 5.59 19.45 -13.07
C PRO A 62 4.22 19.06 -13.65
N CYS A 63 3.55 18.15 -12.95
CA CYS A 63 2.21 17.67 -13.29
C CYS A 63 1.39 17.43 -12.02
N ALA A 64 0.12 17.06 -12.18
CA ALA A 64 -0.71 16.67 -11.05
C ALA A 64 -1.66 15.54 -11.43
N CYS A 65 -1.96 14.68 -10.45
CA CYS A 65 -2.92 13.59 -10.58
C CYS A 65 -4.20 13.87 -9.78
N PRO A 66 -5.39 13.54 -10.32
CA PRO A 66 -6.63 13.59 -9.57
C PRO A 66 -6.64 12.51 -8.49
N SER A 67 -7.09 12.89 -7.30
CA SER A 67 -7.35 11.99 -6.18
C SER A 67 -8.66 12.38 -5.49
N PRO A 68 -9.23 11.51 -4.63
CA PRO A 68 -10.41 11.86 -3.85
C PRO A 68 -10.23 13.12 -2.97
N GLY A 69 -8.99 13.44 -2.58
CA GLY A 69 -8.65 14.62 -1.78
C GLY A 69 -8.26 15.86 -2.60
N GLY A 70 -8.35 15.80 -3.93
CA GLY A 70 -7.91 16.87 -4.83
C GLY A 70 -6.70 16.49 -5.68
N LEU A 71 -6.01 17.49 -6.22
CA LEU A 71 -4.86 17.29 -7.09
C LEU A 71 -3.60 17.00 -6.26
N ILE A 72 -2.92 15.89 -6.58
CA ILE A 72 -1.64 15.53 -6.00
C ILE A 72 -0.55 15.92 -6.98
N SER A 73 0.35 16.81 -6.57
CA SER A 73 1.49 17.22 -7.38
C SER A 73 2.47 16.07 -7.64
N GLY A 74 3.06 16.08 -8.82
CA GLY A 74 3.99 15.06 -9.28
C GLY A 74 4.94 15.58 -10.35
N VAL A 75 5.71 14.65 -10.92
CA VAL A 75 6.69 14.92 -11.98
C VAL A 75 6.45 13.96 -13.14
N ARG A 76 6.49 14.47 -14.37
CA ARG A 76 6.37 13.62 -15.56
C ARG A 76 7.63 12.76 -15.71
N GLY A 77 7.47 11.45 -15.93
CA GLY A 77 8.58 10.56 -16.30
C GLY A 77 8.52 10.14 -17.75
#